data_AF-A0A8I1QA53-F1
#
_entry.id   AF-A0A8I1QA53-F1
#
_cell.length_a   1.000
_cell.length_b   1.000
_cell.length_c   1.000
_cell.angle_alpha   90.00
_cell.angle_beta   90.00
_cell.angle_gamma   90.00
#
_symmetry.space_group_name_H-M   'P 1'
#
loop_
_entity.id
_entity.type
_entity.pdbx_description
1 polymer ?
#
loop_
_entity_poly.entity_id
_entity_poly.type
_entity_poly.pdbx_seq_one_letter_code
_entity_poly.pdbx_strand_id
1 'polypeptide(L)'
;LLGPVRYRQGMDLYFKRHDGQAVTIDDFVAAMEDANQVDLTQFKRWYSQAGTPEVQVTSSYNQGTLILSLHQTCPPTPECKEKLPFHIPLRLALFNTQGQNLVPADTLLELQEEQKDFEFPNLGEKPVVSLLREFSAPIKLQFPQSSDDLIFLLKHEQDGYAKWDAAQRLVLNTVHQWLQEPKANWILPETLKDAFDYVLNDNRLDMDLRAELLCPPGFEEISAPLHAIDVAAVEEVRTHFRTLMGQELYEHLQRIYQQLWETEDHSMNGFAYGRRKLRNLCLGYMMKANEAQAIDMCRQQFVSARTMTDQIASFSCLVNSKDILRRRTAIDDFYQQWAQNDLVLDKWFAIQASSDRPNVLEEVHLLMKHPAFSIKNPNKARSLIGAFCMANPRNFHALDGSGYRFLREQLLTLD
;
A
#
# COMPACT_ATOMS: atom_id res chain seq x y z
N LEU A 1 -22.77 8.47 -4.94
CA LEU A 1 -24.12 8.23 -5.48
C LEU A 1 -25.19 8.48 -4.41
N LEU A 2 -25.39 7.59 -3.43
CA LEU A 2 -26.46 7.77 -2.42
C LEU A 2 -26.05 8.67 -1.25
N GLY A 3 -24.81 8.56 -0.77
CA GLY A 3 -24.41 9.14 0.52
C GLY A 3 -24.99 8.35 1.71
N PRO A 4 -24.50 8.60 2.94
CA PRO A 4 -24.75 7.73 4.09
C PRO A 4 -26.24 7.64 4.49
N VAL A 5 -26.98 8.75 4.42
CA VAL A 5 -28.39 8.80 4.82
C VAL A 5 -29.27 7.96 3.89
N ARG A 6 -29.16 8.18 2.57
CA ARG A 6 -29.92 7.45 1.55
C ARG A 6 -29.53 5.98 1.47
N TYR A 7 -28.24 5.68 1.63
CA TYR A 7 -27.78 4.30 1.73
C TYR A 7 -28.42 3.57 2.92
N ARG A 8 -28.52 4.22 4.10
CA ARG A 8 -29.22 3.64 5.25
C ARG A 8 -30.70 3.39 4.97
N GLN A 9 -31.39 4.31 4.29
CA GLN A 9 -32.79 4.12 3.90
C GLN A 9 -32.97 2.91 2.99
N GLY A 10 -32.06 2.69 2.04
CA GLY A 10 -32.05 1.49 1.20
C GLY A 10 -31.84 0.20 2.01
N MET A 11 -30.93 0.22 3.00
CA MET A 11 -30.75 -0.91 3.91
C MET A 11 -32.00 -1.22 4.74
N ASP A 12 -32.68 -0.19 5.25
CA ASP A 12 -33.92 -0.37 6.01
C ASP A 12 -35.01 -1.02 5.15
N LEU A 13 -35.13 -0.60 3.89
CA LEU A 13 -36.08 -1.20 2.94
C LEU A 13 -35.68 -2.63 2.56
N TYR A 14 -34.40 -2.90 2.35
CA TYR A 14 -33.88 -4.23 2.03
C TYR A 14 -34.25 -5.25 3.11
N PHE A 15 -33.97 -4.96 4.38
CA PHE A 15 -34.34 -5.86 5.49
C PHE A 15 -35.86 -5.97 5.65
N LYS A 16 -36.59 -4.86 5.51
CA LYS A 16 -38.06 -4.90 5.58
C LYS A 16 -38.67 -5.85 4.54
N ARG A 17 -38.06 -5.97 3.35
CA ARG A 17 -38.54 -6.83 2.26
C ARG A 17 -38.08 -8.27 2.38
N HIS A 18 -36.84 -8.48 2.84
CA HIS A 18 -36.12 -9.73 2.58
C HIS A 18 -35.56 -10.41 3.85
N ASP A 19 -35.93 -9.95 5.05
CA ASP A 19 -35.51 -10.64 6.28
C ASP A 19 -35.99 -12.11 6.29
N GLY A 20 -35.09 -13.02 6.66
CA GLY A 20 -35.31 -14.47 6.64
C GLY A 20 -35.36 -15.12 5.25
N GLN A 21 -34.99 -14.42 4.17
CA GLN A 21 -35.00 -14.95 2.80
C GLN A 21 -33.61 -15.14 2.21
N ALA A 22 -33.49 -16.05 1.24
CA ALA A 22 -32.36 -16.10 0.32
C ALA A 22 -32.71 -15.24 -0.91
N VAL A 23 -31.91 -14.20 -1.17
CA VAL A 23 -32.19 -13.18 -2.19
C VAL A 23 -31.01 -12.94 -3.12
N THR A 24 -31.23 -12.14 -4.16
CA THR A 24 -30.27 -11.87 -5.22
C THR A 24 -29.63 -10.49 -5.10
N ILE A 25 -28.61 -10.24 -5.91
CA ILE A 25 -28.00 -8.91 -6.08
C ILE A 25 -29.04 -7.89 -6.59
N ASP A 26 -29.91 -8.30 -7.52
CA ASP A 26 -30.94 -7.41 -8.06
C ASP A 26 -31.92 -6.96 -6.98
N ASP A 27 -32.27 -7.82 -6.01
CA ASP A 27 -33.14 -7.45 -4.88
C ASP A 27 -32.49 -6.36 -4.00
N PHE A 28 -31.18 -6.47 -3.76
CA PHE A 28 -30.43 -5.47 -3.00
C PHE A 28 -30.39 -4.12 -3.73
N VAL A 29 -30.09 -4.12 -5.03
CA VAL A 29 -30.04 -2.89 -5.83
C VAL A 29 -31.43 -2.26 -5.93
N ALA A 30 -32.48 -3.07 -6.16
CA ALA A 30 -33.86 -2.59 -6.21
C ALA A 30 -34.30 -1.92 -4.89
N ALA A 31 -33.91 -2.48 -3.74
CA ALA A 31 -34.18 -1.82 -2.45
C ALA A 31 -33.46 -0.47 -2.32
N MET A 32 -32.22 -0.36 -2.83
CA MET A 32 -31.48 0.90 -2.86
C MET A 32 -32.10 1.94 -3.80
N GLU A 33 -32.58 1.52 -4.97
CA GLU A 33 -33.30 2.36 -5.95
C GLU A 33 -34.63 2.84 -5.38
N ASP A 34 -35.48 1.91 -4.94
CA ASP A 34 -36.85 2.19 -4.51
C ASP A 34 -36.92 3.08 -3.28
N ALA A 35 -36.00 2.91 -2.32
CA ALA A 35 -35.95 3.74 -1.12
C ALA A 35 -35.57 5.20 -1.41
N ASN A 36 -34.87 5.44 -2.53
CA ASN A 36 -34.20 6.71 -2.81
C ASN A 36 -34.64 7.39 -4.12
N GLN A 37 -35.49 6.72 -4.91
CA GLN A 37 -35.94 7.18 -6.23
C GLN A 37 -34.76 7.53 -7.16
N VAL A 38 -33.73 6.68 -7.15
CA VAL A 38 -32.57 6.80 -8.05
C VAL A 38 -32.57 5.67 -9.06
N ASP A 39 -32.00 5.90 -10.24
CA ASP A 39 -31.76 4.86 -11.24
C ASP A 39 -30.33 4.32 -11.09
N LEU A 40 -30.23 3.04 -10.75
CA LEU A 40 -28.98 2.27 -10.66
C LEU A 40 -28.91 1.18 -11.73
N THR A 41 -29.78 1.22 -12.75
CA THR A 41 -29.82 0.25 -13.85
C THR A 41 -28.46 0.09 -14.51
N GLN A 42 -27.78 1.21 -14.84
CA GLN A 42 -26.43 1.16 -15.39
C GLN A 42 -25.38 0.72 -14.37
N PHE A 43 -25.53 1.11 -13.11
CA PHE A 43 -24.62 0.71 -12.03
C PHE A 43 -24.55 -0.82 -11.88
N LYS A 44 -25.63 -1.55 -12.20
CA LYS A 44 -25.64 -3.02 -12.19
C LYS A 44 -24.60 -3.67 -13.12
N ARG A 45 -24.03 -2.94 -14.09
CA ARG A 45 -22.89 -3.43 -14.90
C ARG A 45 -21.70 -3.83 -14.05
N TRP A 46 -21.51 -3.25 -12.86
CA TRP A 46 -20.47 -3.65 -11.91
C TRP A 46 -20.61 -5.09 -11.40
N TYR A 47 -21.82 -5.66 -11.40
CA TYR A 47 -22.05 -7.04 -11.01
C TYR A 47 -21.93 -8.04 -12.17
N SER A 48 -22.11 -7.57 -13.41
CA SER A 48 -22.20 -8.44 -14.60
C SER A 48 -20.98 -8.36 -15.52
N GLN A 49 -20.13 -7.34 -15.40
CA GLN A 49 -18.96 -7.14 -16.26
C GLN A 49 -17.66 -7.32 -15.47
N ALA A 50 -16.93 -8.40 -15.77
CA ALA A 50 -15.60 -8.63 -15.21
C ALA A 50 -14.55 -7.66 -15.78
N GLY A 51 -13.41 -7.53 -15.10
CA GLY A 51 -12.29 -6.68 -15.52
C GLY A 51 -12.25 -5.34 -14.78
N THR A 52 -11.08 -4.71 -14.81
CA THR A 52 -10.85 -3.41 -14.16
C THR A 52 -10.96 -2.31 -15.21
N PRO A 53 -11.92 -1.38 -15.10
CA PRO A 53 -12.03 -0.25 -16.03
C PRO A 53 -10.82 0.67 -15.93
N GLU A 54 -10.47 1.31 -17.03
CA GLU A 54 -9.41 2.30 -17.13
C GLU A 54 -10.06 3.63 -17.51
N VAL A 55 -9.76 4.69 -16.75
CA VAL A 55 -10.24 6.04 -17.03
C VAL A 55 -9.07 6.95 -17.36
N GLN A 56 -9.03 7.41 -18.61
CA GLN A 56 -8.10 8.42 -19.08
C GLN A 56 -8.65 9.81 -18.81
N VAL A 57 -7.81 10.67 -18.26
CA VAL A 57 -8.17 12.06 -17.95
C VAL A 57 -7.20 13.00 -18.64
N THR A 58 -7.75 13.94 -19.38
CA THR A 58 -7.01 15.11 -19.86
C THR A 58 -7.62 16.37 -19.28
N SER A 59 -6.78 17.37 -19.01
CA SER A 59 -7.21 18.64 -18.44
C SER A 59 -6.77 19.80 -19.31
N SER A 60 -7.66 20.75 -19.54
CA SER A 60 -7.32 22.04 -20.13
C SER A 60 -7.85 23.18 -19.26
N TYR A 61 -7.08 24.26 -19.16
CA TYR A 61 -7.50 25.45 -18.44
C TYR A 61 -7.32 26.66 -19.35
N ASN A 62 -8.41 27.36 -19.64
CA ASN A 62 -8.42 28.53 -20.50
C ASN A 62 -9.48 29.54 -20.05
N GLN A 63 -9.14 30.83 -20.05
CA GLN A 63 -10.07 31.93 -19.75
C GLN A 63 -10.90 31.75 -18.45
N GLY A 64 -10.32 31.17 -17.41
CA GLY A 64 -11.01 30.97 -16.13
C GLY A 64 -11.89 29.72 -16.04
N THR A 65 -11.80 28.82 -17.03
CA THR A 65 -12.54 27.55 -17.03
C THR A 65 -11.57 26.38 -17.10
N LEU A 66 -11.69 25.45 -16.15
CA LEU A 66 -11.06 24.12 -16.22
C LEU A 66 -12.04 23.17 -16.92
N ILE A 67 -11.56 22.42 -17.91
CA ILE A 67 -12.28 21.31 -18.53
C ILE A 67 -11.51 20.02 -18.25
N LEU A 68 -12.19 19.04 -17.64
CA LEU A 68 -11.71 17.69 -17.47
C LEU A 68 -12.42 16.77 -18.47
N SER A 69 -11.68 16.29 -19.47
CA SER A 69 -12.18 15.33 -20.44
C SER A 69 -11.83 13.92 -20.00
N LEU A 70 -12.85 13.13 -19.67
CA LEU A 70 -12.74 11.77 -19.14
C LEU A 70 -13.18 10.77 -20.21
N HIS A 71 -12.39 9.73 -20.42
CA HIS A 71 -12.72 8.60 -21.29
C HIS A 71 -12.56 7.29 -20.51
N GLN A 72 -13.60 6.45 -20.50
CA GLN A 72 -13.55 5.14 -19.86
C GLN A 72 -13.49 4.01 -20.88
N THR A 73 -12.67 3.01 -20.57
CA THR A 73 -12.61 1.74 -21.29
C THR A 73 -12.49 0.59 -20.31
N CYS A 74 -12.68 -0.64 -20.78
CA CYS A 74 -12.36 -1.83 -20.00
C CYS A 74 -11.76 -2.87 -20.96
N PRO A 75 -10.56 -3.41 -20.68
CA PRO A 75 -10.00 -4.49 -21.50
C PRO A 75 -10.89 -5.74 -21.49
N PRO A 76 -10.94 -6.50 -22.60
CA PRO A 76 -11.67 -7.77 -22.65
C PRO A 76 -11.05 -8.78 -21.67
N THR A 77 -11.90 -9.60 -21.06
CA THR A 77 -11.50 -10.72 -20.19
C THR A 77 -11.83 -12.04 -20.89
N PRO A 78 -11.20 -13.18 -20.54
CA PRO A 78 -11.54 -14.48 -21.13
C PRO A 78 -13.05 -14.76 -21.15
N GLU A 79 -13.74 -14.36 -20.07
CA GLU A 79 -15.16 -14.66 -19.87
C GLU A 79 -16.10 -13.58 -20.42
N CYS A 80 -15.59 -12.42 -20.85
CA CYS A 80 -16.41 -11.29 -21.29
C CYS A 80 -15.62 -10.39 -22.25
N LYS A 81 -15.90 -10.52 -23.53
CA LYS A 81 -15.20 -9.82 -24.62
C LYS A 81 -15.77 -8.44 -24.92
N GLU A 82 -17.10 -8.32 -24.98
CA GLU A 82 -17.79 -7.05 -25.18
C GLU A 82 -17.97 -6.35 -23.83
N LYS A 83 -17.56 -5.08 -23.76
CA LYS A 83 -17.65 -4.25 -22.54
C LYS A 83 -18.52 -3.04 -22.82
N LEU A 84 -19.42 -2.71 -21.91
CA LEU A 84 -20.21 -1.48 -21.95
C LEU A 84 -19.68 -0.47 -20.92
N PRO A 85 -19.87 0.84 -21.13
CA PRO A 85 -19.50 1.86 -20.15
C PRO A 85 -20.10 1.61 -18.76
N PHE A 86 -19.30 1.72 -17.72
CA PHE A 86 -19.77 1.63 -16.34
C PHE A 86 -20.40 2.96 -15.90
N HIS A 87 -21.14 2.95 -14.80
CA HIS A 87 -21.47 4.16 -14.05
C HIS A 87 -20.38 4.36 -13.01
N ILE A 88 -19.41 5.23 -13.30
CA ILE A 88 -18.20 5.43 -12.51
C ILE A 88 -18.35 6.71 -11.67
N PRO A 89 -18.51 6.61 -10.34
CA PRO A 89 -18.46 7.76 -9.44
C PRO A 89 -17.01 8.20 -9.18
N LEU A 90 -16.69 9.45 -9.52
CA LEU A 90 -15.36 10.06 -9.34
C LEU A 90 -15.45 11.25 -8.39
N ARG A 91 -14.94 11.08 -7.16
CA ARG A 91 -14.82 12.19 -6.22
C ARG A 91 -13.57 13.01 -6.51
N LEU A 92 -13.70 14.33 -6.45
CA LEU A 92 -12.61 15.25 -6.71
C LEU A 92 -12.52 16.40 -5.71
N ALA A 93 -11.36 17.05 -5.72
CA ALA A 93 -11.15 18.39 -5.22
C ALA A 93 -10.34 19.21 -6.22
N LEU A 94 -10.62 20.52 -6.28
CA LEU A 94 -9.84 21.48 -7.04
C LEU A 94 -9.22 22.47 -6.05
N PHE A 95 -7.90 22.58 -6.06
CA PHE A 95 -7.17 23.45 -5.14
C PHE A 95 -6.62 24.66 -5.87
N ASN A 96 -6.71 25.81 -5.22
CA ASN A 96 -5.95 27.00 -5.59
C ASN A 96 -4.48 26.85 -5.13
N THR A 97 -3.61 27.78 -5.50
CA THR A 97 -2.17 27.79 -5.14
C THR A 97 -1.90 27.87 -3.64
N GLN A 98 -2.90 28.24 -2.83
CA GLN A 98 -2.84 28.28 -1.37
C GLN A 98 -3.37 27.01 -0.70
N GLY A 99 -3.84 26.02 -1.47
CA GLY A 99 -4.44 24.79 -0.94
C GLY A 99 -5.90 24.93 -0.50
N GLN A 100 -6.58 25.99 -0.90
CA GLN A 100 -8.01 26.15 -0.63
C GLN A 100 -8.84 25.51 -1.75
N ASN A 101 -9.94 24.87 -1.35
CA ASN A 101 -10.88 24.27 -2.28
C ASN A 101 -11.61 25.35 -3.11
N LEU A 102 -11.55 25.23 -4.43
CA LEU A 102 -12.22 26.10 -5.41
C LEU A 102 -13.65 25.63 -5.74
N VAL A 103 -13.96 24.37 -5.43
CA VAL A 103 -15.30 23.77 -5.50
C VAL A 103 -15.57 23.08 -4.16
N PRO A 104 -16.83 22.77 -3.80
CA PRO A 104 -17.09 21.97 -2.60
C PRO A 104 -16.21 20.72 -2.56
N ALA A 105 -15.55 20.50 -1.42
CA ALA A 105 -14.75 19.29 -1.22
C ALA A 105 -15.61 18.05 -1.49
N ASP A 106 -15.02 17.02 -2.11
CA ASP A 106 -15.71 15.78 -2.48
C ASP A 106 -16.82 15.95 -3.52
N THR A 107 -16.67 16.93 -4.41
CA THR A 107 -17.52 17.05 -5.61
C THR A 107 -17.49 15.73 -6.38
N LEU A 108 -18.68 15.19 -6.67
CA LEU A 108 -18.84 13.90 -7.33
C LEU A 108 -19.14 14.09 -8.82
N LEU A 109 -18.29 13.56 -9.67
CA LEU A 109 -18.56 13.36 -11.10
C LEU A 109 -19.15 11.98 -11.33
N GLU A 110 -20.08 11.89 -12.27
CA GLU A 110 -20.70 10.65 -12.70
C GLU A 110 -20.40 10.44 -14.18
N LEU A 111 -19.44 9.57 -14.46
CA LEU A 111 -19.08 9.16 -15.81
C LEU A 111 -19.91 7.93 -16.18
N GLN A 112 -20.92 8.12 -17.03
CA GLN A 112 -21.84 7.08 -17.48
C GLN A 112 -21.61 6.74 -18.96
N GLU A 113 -21.11 7.71 -19.70
CA GLU A 113 -20.80 7.64 -21.11
C GLU A 113 -19.38 7.11 -21.31
N GLU A 114 -19.06 6.69 -22.54
CA GLU A 114 -17.69 6.32 -22.89
C GLU A 114 -16.74 7.52 -22.73
N GLN A 115 -17.20 8.72 -23.13
CA GLN A 115 -16.47 9.97 -22.97
C GLN A 115 -17.38 11.07 -22.43
N LYS A 116 -16.87 11.91 -21.54
CA LYS A 116 -17.57 13.09 -21.03
C LYS A 116 -16.61 14.20 -20.63
N ASP A 117 -17.00 15.43 -20.96
CA ASP A 117 -16.33 16.63 -20.51
C ASP A 117 -17.06 17.21 -19.29
N PHE A 118 -16.29 17.56 -18.26
CA PHE A 118 -16.77 18.24 -17.06
C PHE A 118 -16.14 19.62 -16.98
N GLU A 119 -16.97 20.66 -17.03
CA GLU A 119 -16.53 22.05 -17.02
C GLU A 119 -16.69 22.68 -15.63
N PHE A 120 -15.66 23.41 -15.22
CA PHE A 120 -15.61 24.17 -13.97
C PHE A 120 -15.26 25.63 -14.29
N PRO A 121 -16.27 26.50 -14.51
CA PRO A 121 -16.06 27.89 -14.84
C PRO A 121 -15.77 28.75 -13.60
N ASN A 122 -15.41 30.01 -13.83
CA ASN A 122 -15.20 31.04 -12.81
C ASN A 122 -14.03 30.76 -11.84
N LEU A 123 -12.99 30.10 -12.32
CA LEU A 123 -11.75 29.89 -11.58
C LEU A 123 -10.78 31.05 -11.85
N GLY A 124 -10.23 31.66 -10.81
CA GLY A 124 -9.29 32.79 -10.94
C GLY A 124 -7.89 32.39 -11.40
N GLU A 125 -7.53 31.12 -11.23
CA GLU A 125 -6.22 30.56 -11.56
C GLU A 125 -6.35 29.07 -11.92
N LYS A 126 -5.30 28.50 -12.54
CA LYS A 126 -5.27 27.08 -12.89
C LYS A 126 -5.24 26.24 -11.60
N PRO A 127 -6.24 25.37 -11.36
CA PRO A 127 -6.27 24.57 -10.15
C PRO A 127 -5.32 23.36 -10.21
N VAL A 128 -4.87 22.91 -9.05
CA VAL A 128 -4.34 21.55 -8.89
C VAL A 128 -5.52 20.61 -8.66
N VAL A 129 -5.57 19.52 -9.43
CA VAL A 129 -6.68 18.58 -9.48
C VAL A 129 -6.36 17.34 -8.65
N SER A 130 -7.21 17.02 -7.68
CA SER A 130 -7.21 15.74 -6.97
C SER A 130 -8.42 14.93 -7.42
N LEU A 131 -8.17 13.76 -7.99
CA LEU A 131 -9.20 12.88 -8.55
C LEU A 131 -9.16 11.52 -7.87
N LEU A 132 -10.30 10.83 -7.92
CA LEU A 132 -10.48 9.50 -7.32
C LEU A 132 -10.26 9.51 -5.80
N ARG A 133 -10.67 10.58 -5.12
CA ARG A 133 -10.63 10.69 -3.65
C ARG A 133 -11.38 9.51 -3.00
N GLU A 134 -10.86 9.03 -1.87
CA GLU A 134 -11.33 7.83 -1.18
C GLU A 134 -11.41 6.57 -2.08
N PHE A 135 -10.64 6.52 -3.16
CA PHE A 135 -10.74 5.46 -4.18
C PHE A 135 -12.18 5.27 -4.66
N SER A 136 -12.87 6.36 -5.01
CA SER A 136 -14.33 6.39 -5.19
C SER A 136 -14.90 5.39 -6.20
N ALA A 137 -14.07 4.84 -7.09
CA ALA A 137 -14.39 3.70 -7.94
C ALA A 137 -13.17 2.77 -8.12
N PRO A 138 -13.38 1.45 -8.27
CA PRO A 138 -12.30 0.47 -8.44
C PRO A 138 -11.79 0.44 -9.89
N ILE A 139 -11.08 1.49 -10.28
CA ILE A 139 -10.59 1.72 -11.65
C ILE A 139 -9.07 1.94 -11.67
N LYS A 140 -8.46 1.82 -12.85
CA LYS A 140 -7.14 2.39 -13.12
C LYS A 140 -7.31 3.82 -13.62
N LEU A 141 -6.83 4.80 -12.87
CA LEU A 141 -6.83 6.19 -13.30
C LEU A 141 -5.55 6.53 -14.05
N GLN A 142 -5.69 7.00 -15.29
CA GLN A 142 -4.60 7.53 -16.10
C GLN A 142 -4.76 9.06 -16.18
N PHE A 143 -4.18 9.75 -15.20
CA PHE A 143 -4.18 11.22 -15.15
C PHE A 143 -2.75 11.74 -15.02
N PRO A 144 -2.14 12.22 -16.12
CA PRO A 144 -0.79 12.77 -16.11
C PRO A 144 -0.72 13.99 -15.18
N GLN A 145 0.13 13.90 -14.16
CA GLN A 145 0.39 14.98 -13.21
C GLN A 145 1.89 15.18 -13.06
N SER A 146 2.30 16.44 -12.92
CA SER A 146 3.70 16.75 -12.67
C SER A 146 4.10 16.37 -11.24
N SER A 147 5.41 16.20 -11.00
CA SER A 147 5.92 16.01 -9.64
C SER A 147 5.53 17.19 -8.73
N ASP A 148 5.47 18.41 -9.27
CA ASP A 148 5.05 19.60 -8.53
C ASP A 148 3.59 19.51 -8.08
N ASP A 149 2.69 19.01 -8.95
CA ASP A 149 1.28 18.77 -8.60
C ASP A 149 1.17 17.71 -7.48
N LEU A 150 1.93 16.61 -7.58
CA LEU A 150 1.90 15.54 -6.58
C LEU A 150 2.47 16.01 -5.22
N ILE A 151 3.55 16.79 -5.23
CA ILE A 151 4.12 17.40 -4.01
C ILE A 151 3.14 18.40 -3.41
N PHE A 152 2.46 19.19 -4.25
CA PHE A 152 1.40 20.08 -3.80
C PHE A 152 0.28 19.30 -3.10
N LEU A 153 -0.21 18.21 -3.71
CA LEU A 153 -1.24 17.36 -3.11
C LEU A 153 -0.77 16.75 -1.78
N LEU A 154 0.47 16.29 -1.70
CA LEU A 154 1.03 15.77 -0.45
C LEU A 154 0.92 16.79 0.71
N LYS A 155 1.14 18.07 0.41
CA LYS A 155 1.08 19.18 1.38
C LYS A 155 -0.34 19.65 1.69
N HIS A 156 -1.21 19.72 0.70
CA HIS A 156 -2.50 20.45 0.81
C HIS A 156 -3.75 19.56 0.77
N GLU A 157 -3.66 18.33 0.26
CA GLU A 157 -4.79 17.41 0.22
C GLU A 157 -5.28 17.11 1.65
N GLN A 158 -6.59 16.94 1.79
CA GLN A 158 -7.27 16.65 3.05
C GLN A 158 -7.78 15.21 3.09
N ASP A 159 -8.04 14.59 1.94
CA ASP A 159 -8.33 13.16 1.85
C ASP A 159 -7.07 12.32 2.09
N GLY A 160 -7.13 11.43 3.09
CA GLY A 160 -6.01 10.57 3.45
C GLY A 160 -5.60 9.63 2.32
N TYR A 161 -6.57 9.12 1.56
CA TYR A 161 -6.29 8.22 0.43
C TYR A 161 -5.61 8.97 -0.72
N ALA A 162 -6.16 10.09 -1.19
CA ALA A 162 -5.56 10.85 -2.29
C ALA A 162 -4.18 11.41 -1.94
N LYS A 163 -3.98 11.80 -0.66
CA LYS A 163 -2.65 12.20 -0.16
C LYS A 163 -1.66 11.03 -0.21
N TRP A 164 -2.10 9.84 0.18
CA TRP A 164 -1.31 8.61 0.08
C TRP A 164 -1.01 8.24 -1.37
N ASP A 165 -1.99 8.27 -2.27
CA ASP A 165 -1.78 8.00 -3.69
C ASP A 165 -0.74 8.95 -4.31
N ALA A 166 -0.80 10.24 -3.95
CA ALA A 166 0.20 11.21 -4.39
C ALA A 166 1.61 10.86 -3.89
N ALA A 167 1.75 10.44 -2.62
CA ALA A 167 3.03 9.98 -2.06
C ALA A 167 3.55 8.73 -2.80
N GLN A 168 2.68 7.74 -3.03
CA GLN A 168 3.04 6.51 -3.74
C GLN A 168 3.49 6.80 -5.16
N ARG A 169 2.75 7.64 -5.90
CA ARG A 169 3.08 8.00 -7.29
C ARG A 169 4.40 8.76 -7.40
N LEU A 170 4.73 9.62 -6.44
CA LEU A 170 6.05 10.27 -6.40
C LEU A 170 7.19 9.25 -6.32
N VAL A 171 7.05 8.24 -5.47
CA VAL A 171 8.05 7.18 -5.33
C VAL A 171 8.07 6.28 -6.57
N LEU A 172 6.90 5.85 -7.06
CA LEU A 172 6.75 5.00 -8.24
C LEU A 172 7.39 5.65 -9.48
N ASN A 173 7.09 6.92 -9.75
CA ASN A 173 7.69 7.67 -10.85
C ASN A 173 9.23 7.65 -10.77
N THR A 174 9.78 7.83 -9.56
CA THR A 174 11.23 7.83 -9.33
C THR A 174 11.84 6.45 -9.59
N VAL A 175 11.29 5.38 -9.00
CA VAL A 175 11.86 4.03 -9.14
C VAL A 175 11.64 3.45 -10.54
N HIS A 176 10.54 3.79 -11.21
CA HIS A 176 10.32 3.40 -12.60
C HIS A 176 11.28 4.09 -13.55
N GLN A 177 11.60 5.37 -13.32
CA GLN A 177 12.66 6.05 -14.06
C GLN A 177 14.01 5.36 -13.85
N TRP A 178 14.38 5.06 -12.59
CA TRP A 178 15.62 4.35 -12.29
C TRP A 178 15.71 2.99 -12.98
N LEU A 179 14.63 2.22 -13.06
CA LEU A 179 14.61 0.94 -13.77
C LEU A 179 14.91 1.06 -15.28
N GLN A 180 14.81 2.26 -15.87
CA GLN A 180 15.18 2.53 -17.27
C GLN A 180 16.62 3.05 -17.43
N GLU A 181 17.34 3.26 -16.32
CA GLU A 181 18.66 3.89 -16.31
C GLU A 181 19.71 2.98 -15.65
N PRO A 182 21.00 3.10 -16.01
CA PRO A 182 22.07 2.43 -15.28
C PRO A 182 22.07 2.83 -13.80
N LYS A 183 22.37 1.88 -12.91
CA LYS A 183 22.40 2.09 -11.45
C LYS A 183 23.22 3.30 -10.99
N ALA A 184 24.27 3.68 -11.73
CA ALA A 184 25.09 4.85 -11.43
C ALA A 184 24.29 6.18 -11.45
N ASN A 185 23.13 6.21 -12.10
CA ASN A 185 22.26 7.38 -12.21
C ASN A 185 21.09 7.36 -11.22
N TRP A 186 21.00 6.34 -10.36
CA TRP A 186 19.92 6.24 -9.37
C TRP A 186 20.15 7.24 -8.24
N ILE A 187 19.76 8.49 -8.49
CA ILE A 187 19.93 9.62 -7.58
C ILE A 187 18.56 10.02 -7.05
N LEU A 188 18.45 10.17 -5.73
CA LEU A 188 17.21 10.61 -5.09
C LEU A 188 16.92 12.07 -5.45
N PRO A 189 15.75 12.39 -6.02
CA PRO A 189 15.39 13.78 -6.28
C PRO A 189 15.28 14.59 -4.98
N GLU A 190 15.90 15.77 -4.94
CA GLU A 190 15.86 16.67 -3.78
C GLU A 190 14.42 17.01 -3.37
N THR A 191 13.55 17.24 -4.36
CA THR A 191 12.14 17.55 -4.14
C THR A 191 11.38 16.41 -3.46
N LEU A 192 11.76 15.15 -3.73
CA LEU A 192 11.17 13.98 -3.08
C LEU A 192 11.68 13.83 -1.65
N LYS A 193 12.98 14.08 -1.41
CA LYS A 193 13.57 14.14 -0.07
C LYS A 193 12.84 15.19 0.79
N ASP A 194 12.71 16.40 0.29
CA ASP A 194 12.03 17.50 1.00
C ASP A 194 10.56 17.20 1.29
N ALA A 195 9.88 16.52 0.36
CA ALA A 195 8.51 16.07 0.52
C ALA A 195 8.38 15.02 1.64
N PHE A 196 9.27 14.03 1.69
CA PHE A 196 9.31 13.03 2.76
C PHE A 196 9.68 13.66 4.10
N ASP A 197 10.64 14.58 4.13
CA ASP A 197 11.02 15.28 5.35
C ASP A 197 9.88 16.14 5.90
N TYR A 198 9.14 16.82 5.02
CA TYR A 198 7.94 17.57 5.38
C TYR A 198 6.92 16.67 6.08
N VAL A 199 6.58 15.53 5.48
CA VAL A 199 5.61 14.57 6.07
C VAL A 199 6.13 13.99 7.38
N LEU A 200 7.43 13.67 7.46
CA LEU A 200 8.07 13.16 8.67
C LEU A 200 7.97 14.17 9.82
N ASN A 201 7.84 15.46 9.56
CA ASN A 201 7.76 16.51 10.57
C ASN A 201 6.37 17.16 10.74
N ASP A 202 5.37 16.76 9.93
CA ASP A 202 4.03 17.36 9.97
C ASP A 202 3.19 16.84 11.15
N ASN A 203 3.28 17.49 12.30
CA ASN A 203 2.52 17.13 13.50
C ASN A 203 1.01 17.42 13.41
N ARG A 204 0.53 18.00 12.30
CA ARG A 204 -0.92 18.15 12.05
C ARG A 204 -1.54 16.86 11.55
N LEU A 205 -0.75 15.98 10.93
CA LEU A 205 -1.16 14.65 10.52
C LEU A 205 -1.03 13.68 11.69
N ASP A 206 -1.99 12.76 11.81
CA ASP A 206 -1.84 11.66 12.75
C ASP A 206 -0.67 10.75 12.33
N MET A 207 -0.12 10.02 13.29
CA MET A 207 1.07 9.20 13.08
C MET A 207 0.81 7.99 12.18
N ASP A 208 -0.42 7.48 12.12
CA ASP A 208 -0.76 6.33 11.28
C ASP A 208 -0.75 6.74 9.80
N LEU A 209 -1.34 7.90 9.49
CA LEU A 209 -1.28 8.48 8.15
C LEU A 209 0.15 8.84 7.77
N ARG A 210 0.93 9.51 8.64
CA ARG A 210 2.36 9.80 8.37
C ARG A 210 3.14 8.53 8.02
N ALA A 211 2.90 7.44 8.74
CA ALA A 211 3.56 6.18 8.45
C ALA A 211 3.13 5.58 7.10
N GLU A 212 1.84 5.68 6.72
CA GLU A 212 1.38 5.24 5.39
C GLU A 212 2.01 6.07 4.26
N LEU A 213 2.03 7.40 4.39
CA LEU A 213 2.61 8.30 3.38
C LEU A 213 4.11 8.07 3.17
N LEU A 214 4.82 7.67 4.23
CA LEU A 214 6.26 7.41 4.20
C LEU A 214 6.57 5.94 3.90
N CYS A 215 5.57 5.05 3.84
CA CYS A 215 5.81 3.64 3.56
C CYS A 215 6.08 3.46 2.07
N PRO A 216 7.28 2.97 1.67
CA PRO A 216 7.61 2.83 0.27
C PRO A 216 6.76 1.74 -0.40
N PRO A 217 6.45 1.85 -1.70
CA PRO A 217 5.77 0.81 -2.46
C PRO A 217 6.41 -0.57 -2.30
N GLY A 218 5.56 -1.60 -2.27
CA GLY A 218 5.95 -3.00 -2.25
C GLY A 218 6.45 -3.49 -3.61
N PHE A 219 6.69 -4.80 -3.69
CA PHE A 219 7.15 -5.42 -4.95
C PHE A 219 6.04 -5.33 -6.01
N GLU A 220 4.83 -5.73 -5.64
CA GLU A 220 3.69 -5.79 -6.55
C GLU A 220 3.32 -4.41 -7.10
N GLU A 221 3.35 -3.35 -6.29
CA GLU A 221 3.05 -2.00 -6.75
C GLU A 221 4.07 -1.50 -7.78
N ILE A 222 5.35 -1.83 -7.60
CA ILE A 222 6.41 -1.44 -8.55
C ILE A 222 6.34 -2.30 -9.81
N SER A 223 6.01 -3.59 -9.68
CA SER A 223 5.94 -4.53 -10.78
C SER A 223 4.67 -4.40 -11.64
N ALA A 224 3.57 -3.91 -11.07
CA ALA A 224 2.26 -3.85 -11.73
C ALA A 224 2.25 -3.21 -13.13
N PRO A 225 2.92 -2.07 -13.40
CA PRO A 225 2.94 -1.48 -14.74
C PRO A 225 4.03 -2.04 -15.67
N LEU A 226 4.90 -2.93 -15.18
CA LEU A 226 6.04 -3.44 -15.95
C LEU A 226 5.64 -4.62 -16.83
N HIS A 227 6.15 -4.62 -18.07
CA HIS A 227 6.10 -5.80 -18.94
C HIS A 227 7.39 -6.62 -18.76
N ALA A 228 7.27 -7.95 -18.66
CA ALA A 228 8.41 -8.87 -18.43
C ALA A 228 9.24 -8.48 -17.19
N ILE A 229 8.73 -8.82 -16.00
CA ILE A 229 9.28 -8.40 -14.70
C ILE A 229 10.67 -9.02 -14.46
N ASP A 230 11.70 -8.17 -14.42
CA ASP A 230 13.00 -8.52 -13.82
C ASP A 230 12.92 -8.37 -12.31
N VAL A 231 12.74 -9.51 -11.63
CA VAL A 231 12.58 -9.56 -10.16
C VAL A 231 13.83 -9.03 -9.45
N ALA A 232 15.03 -9.30 -9.97
CA ALA A 232 16.27 -8.87 -9.34
C ALA A 232 16.42 -7.35 -9.41
N ALA A 233 16.11 -6.75 -10.55
CA ALA A 233 16.14 -5.30 -10.74
C ALA A 233 15.10 -4.59 -9.85
N VAL A 234 13.87 -5.11 -9.76
CA VAL A 234 12.82 -4.54 -8.89
C VAL A 234 13.22 -4.63 -7.41
N GLU A 235 13.76 -5.76 -6.96
CA GLU A 235 14.23 -5.91 -5.59
C GLU A 235 15.44 -5.01 -5.27
N GLU A 236 16.32 -4.80 -6.25
CA GLU A 236 17.45 -3.90 -6.13
C GLU A 236 17.01 -2.43 -6.03
N VAL A 237 16.10 -1.96 -6.89
CA VAL A 237 15.60 -0.58 -6.86
C VAL A 237 14.87 -0.27 -5.54
N ARG A 238 14.08 -1.23 -5.03
CA ARG A 238 13.41 -1.14 -3.73
C ARG A 238 14.41 -0.98 -2.58
N THR A 239 15.44 -1.82 -2.58
CA THR A 239 16.49 -1.79 -1.55
C THR A 239 17.28 -0.49 -1.63
N HIS A 240 17.58 -0.03 -2.84
CA HIS A 240 18.33 1.19 -3.07
C HIS A 240 17.57 2.43 -2.64
N PHE A 241 16.28 2.55 -3.01
CA PHE A 241 15.41 3.64 -2.57
C PHE A 241 15.35 3.75 -1.04
N ARG A 242 15.12 2.62 -0.35
CA ARG A 242 15.06 2.59 1.12
C ARG A 242 16.39 3.01 1.76
N THR A 243 17.51 2.57 1.17
CA THR A 243 18.85 2.94 1.63
C THR A 243 19.09 4.44 1.47
N LEU A 244 18.89 5.01 0.27
CA LEU A 244 19.14 6.42 0.00
C LEU A 244 18.22 7.33 0.84
N MET A 245 16.92 7.06 0.84
CA MET A 245 15.96 7.87 1.61
C MET A 245 16.28 7.82 3.12
N GLY A 246 16.63 6.65 3.65
CA GLY A 246 17.01 6.52 5.04
C GLY A 246 18.36 7.18 5.38
N GLN A 247 19.28 7.30 4.43
CA GLN A 247 20.56 8.01 4.59
C GLN A 247 20.33 9.51 4.66
N GLU A 248 19.57 10.05 3.70
CA GLU A 248 19.24 11.46 3.60
C GLU A 248 18.44 11.97 4.82
N LEU A 249 17.56 11.14 5.37
CA LEU A 249 16.70 11.50 6.50
C LEU A 249 17.18 10.94 7.84
N TYR A 250 18.40 10.38 7.93
CA TYR A 250 18.81 9.56 9.07
C TYR A 250 18.64 10.26 10.42
N GLU A 251 19.15 11.49 10.56
CA GLU A 251 19.09 12.25 11.81
C GLU A 251 17.63 12.54 12.23
N HIS A 252 16.77 12.87 11.27
CA HIS A 252 15.36 13.15 11.53
C HIS A 252 14.59 11.87 11.88
N LEU A 253 14.85 10.76 11.18
CA LEU A 253 14.29 9.45 11.51
C LEU A 253 14.68 9.01 12.92
N GLN A 254 15.95 9.20 13.30
CA GLN A 254 16.44 8.88 14.64
C GLN A 254 15.75 9.71 15.71
N ARG A 255 15.64 11.03 15.51
CA ARG A 255 14.95 11.94 16.43
C ARG A 255 13.50 11.54 16.62
N ILE A 256 12.76 11.31 15.52
CA ILE A 256 11.35 10.91 15.59
C ILE A 256 11.23 9.55 16.29
N TYR A 257 12.06 8.56 15.94
CA TYR A 257 12.06 7.27 16.62
C TYR A 257 12.22 7.41 18.14
N GLN A 258 13.18 8.21 18.60
CA GLN A 258 13.46 8.42 20.02
C GLN A 258 12.28 9.08 20.73
N GLN A 259 11.74 10.18 20.17
CA GLN A 259 10.57 10.88 20.72
C GLN A 259 9.35 9.95 20.86
N LEU A 260 9.11 9.10 19.86
CA LEU A 260 8.01 8.14 19.88
C LEU A 260 8.29 6.93 20.81
N TRP A 261 9.56 6.62 21.08
CA TRP A 261 9.93 5.59 22.06
C TRP A 261 9.72 6.08 23.49
N GLU A 262 10.13 7.31 23.80
CA GLU A 262 10.01 7.93 25.13
C GLU A 262 8.55 8.08 25.59
N THR A 263 7.63 8.26 24.63
CA THR A 263 6.20 8.46 24.88
C THR A 263 5.37 7.17 24.75
N GLU A 264 6.01 6.00 24.64
CA GLU A 264 5.31 4.73 24.54
C GLU A 264 4.62 4.35 25.86
N ASP A 265 3.32 4.07 25.79
CA ASP A 265 2.48 3.69 26.94
C ASP A 265 1.87 2.29 26.83
N HIS A 266 2.10 1.58 25.71
CA HIS A 266 1.58 0.25 25.40
C HIS A 266 0.05 0.14 25.34
N SER A 267 -0.65 1.27 25.21
CA SER A 267 -2.10 1.27 25.07
C SER A 267 -2.55 0.67 23.72
N MET A 268 -3.80 0.20 23.70
CA MET A 268 -4.42 -0.50 22.56
C MET A 268 -5.50 0.38 21.91
N ASN A 269 -5.09 1.56 21.44
CA ASN A 269 -5.94 2.54 20.75
C ASN A 269 -5.26 3.06 19.47
N GLY A 270 -6.02 3.76 18.62
CA GLY A 270 -5.55 4.27 17.33
C GLY A 270 -4.28 5.13 17.41
N PHE A 271 -4.18 6.02 18.39
CA PHE A 271 -3.00 6.86 18.59
C PHE A 271 -1.74 6.04 18.88
N ALA A 272 -1.86 5.03 19.75
CA ALA A 272 -0.74 4.16 20.10
C ALA A 272 -0.35 3.22 18.94
N TYR A 273 -1.31 2.77 18.12
CA TYR A 273 -1.02 2.02 16.91
C TYR A 273 -0.24 2.86 15.89
N GLY A 274 -0.70 4.09 15.61
CA GLY A 274 0.01 5.02 14.73
C GLY A 274 1.42 5.35 15.23
N ARG A 275 1.59 5.59 16.54
CA ARG A 275 2.92 5.82 17.16
C ARG A 275 3.88 4.66 16.90
N ARG A 276 3.45 3.43 17.19
CA ARG A 276 4.28 2.23 16.97
C ARG A 276 4.60 2.04 15.51
N LYS A 277 3.63 2.23 14.62
CA LYS A 277 3.81 2.08 13.17
C LYS A 277 4.83 3.07 12.62
N LEU A 278 4.70 4.37 12.92
CA LEU A 278 5.65 5.39 12.49
C LEU A 278 7.05 5.13 13.05
N ARG A 279 7.15 4.81 14.35
CA ARG A 279 8.43 4.47 14.98
C ARG A 279 9.11 3.27 14.31
N ASN A 280 8.35 2.21 14.06
CA ASN A 280 8.88 1.00 13.42
C ASN A 280 9.28 1.23 11.96
N LEU A 281 8.58 2.11 11.25
CA LEU A 281 9.00 2.58 9.93
C LEU A 281 10.34 3.32 9.99
N CYS A 282 10.51 4.25 10.94
CA CYS A 282 11.78 4.94 11.15
C CYS A 282 12.92 3.96 11.43
N LEU A 283 12.70 2.97 12.31
CA LEU A 283 13.69 1.93 12.60
C LEU A 283 14.07 1.13 11.35
N GLY A 284 13.08 0.76 10.52
CA GLY A 284 13.31 0.05 9.27
C GLY A 284 14.18 0.82 8.28
N TYR A 285 13.91 2.12 8.09
CA TYR A 285 14.76 2.99 7.26
C TYR A 285 16.17 3.12 7.82
N MET A 286 16.32 3.39 9.12
CA MET A 286 17.65 3.52 9.75
C MET A 286 18.48 2.23 9.62
N MET A 287 17.86 1.06 9.82
CA MET A 287 18.52 -0.24 9.68
C MET A 287 18.97 -0.53 8.24
N LYS A 288 18.24 -0.03 7.23
CA LYS A 288 18.66 -0.15 5.82
C LYS A 288 19.74 0.85 5.43
N ALA A 289 19.64 2.07 5.92
CA ALA A 289 20.55 3.17 5.59
C ALA A 289 21.94 3.03 6.22
N ASN A 290 21.98 2.78 7.53
CA ASN A 290 23.22 2.64 8.30
C ASN A 290 23.00 1.68 9.48
N GLU A 291 23.07 0.39 9.17
CA GLU A 291 22.90 -0.70 10.13
C GLU A 291 23.82 -0.57 11.35
N ALA A 292 25.11 -0.26 11.12
CA ALA A 292 26.10 -0.17 12.20
C ALA A 292 25.72 0.86 13.28
N GLN A 293 25.07 1.95 12.88
CA GLN A 293 24.63 3.00 13.80
C GLN A 293 23.26 2.70 14.42
N ALA A 294 22.38 1.97 13.73
CA ALA A 294 21.01 1.70 14.18
C ALA A 294 20.85 0.40 14.99
N ILE A 295 21.76 -0.57 14.83
CA ILE A 295 21.57 -1.94 15.31
C ILE A 295 21.47 -2.07 16.83
N ASP A 296 22.13 -1.19 17.60
CA ASP A 296 21.98 -1.16 19.06
C ASP A 296 20.57 -0.70 19.48
N MET A 297 20.02 0.31 18.82
CA MET A 297 18.64 0.77 19.05
C MET A 297 17.63 -0.33 18.67
N CYS A 298 17.86 -1.00 17.54
CA CYS A 298 17.04 -2.13 17.09
C CYS A 298 17.03 -3.27 18.12
N ARG A 299 18.21 -3.66 18.62
CA ARG A 299 18.35 -4.69 19.64
C ARG A 299 17.70 -4.28 20.96
N GLN A 300 17.85 -3.01 21.36
CA GLN A 300 17.20 -2.50 22.56
C GLN A 300 15.68 -2.58 22.45
N GLN A 301 15.10 -2.18 21.32
CA GLN A 301 13.66 -2.36 21.08
C GLN A 301 13.25 -3.83 21.15
N PHE A 302 14.00 -4.73 20.51
CA PHE A 302 13.70 -6.17 20.53
C PHE A 302 13.65 -6.75 21.95
N VAL A 303 14.62 -6.39 22.80
CA VAL A 303 14.72 -6.93 24.17
C VAL A 303 13.72 -6.28 25.12
N SER A 304 13.45 -4.99 24.96
CA SER A 304 12.65 -4.21 25.93
C SER A 304 11.21 -3.93 25.48
N ALA A 305 10.83 -4.31 24.26
CA ALA A 305 9.48 -4.17 23.76
C ALA A 305 8.47 -4.88 24.68
N ARG A 306 7.39 -4.16 25.03
CA ARG A 306 6.26 -4.73 25.78
C ARG A 306 5.06 -5.07 24.90
N THR A 307 5.16 -4.78 23.60
CA THR A 307 4.15 -5.15 22.61
C THR A 307 4.78 -6.06 21.56
N MET A 308 3.99 -7.03 21.08
CA MET A 308 4.41 -7.91 20.00
C MET A 308 4.66 -7.14 18.69
N THR A 309 3.97 -6.02 18.46
CA THR A 309 4.19 -5.12 17.31
C THR A 309 5.63 -4.62 17.23
N ASP A 310 6.18 -4.10 18.33
CA ASP A 310 7.54 -3.55 18.36
C ASP A 310 8.61 -4.65 18.36
N GLN A 311 8.34 -5.75 19.06
CA GLN A 311 9.25 -6.89 19.12
C GLN A 311 9.40 -7.54 17.74
N ILE A 312 8.30 -7.75 17.00
CA ILE A 312 8.34 -8.30 15.63
C ILE A 312 9.03 -7.33 14.67
N ALA A 313 8.75 -6.04 14.74
CA ALA A 313 9.37 -5.07 13.83
C ALA A 313 10.90 -5.08 13.97
N SER A 314 11.39 -5.02 15.21
CA SER A 314 12.82 -5.10 15.51
C SER A 314 13.42 -6.48 15.22
N PHE A 315 12.68 -7.56 15.50
CA PHE A 315 13.08 -8.93 15.14
C PHE A 315 13.26 -9.07 13.62
N SER A 316 12.34 -8.54 12.81
CA SER A 316 12.44 -8.55 11.36
C SER A 316 13.67 -7.80 10.85
N CYS A 317 14.01 -6.65 11.44
CA CYS A 317 15.25 -5.94 11.14
C CYS A 317 16.49 -6.77 11.51
N LEU A 318 16.51 -7.40 12.70
CA LEU A 318 17.64 -8.24 13.16
C LEU A 318 17.80 -9.50 12.31
N VAL A 319 16.71 -10.13 11.86
CA VAL A 319 16.76 -11.29 10.94
C VAL A 319 17.39 -10.93 9.59
N ASN A 320 17.26 -9.69 9.15
CA ASN A 320 17.88 -9.20 7.91
C ASN A 320 19.25 -8.55 8.12
N SER A 321 19.76 -8.50 9.35
CA SER A 321 21.05 -7.90 9.70
C SER A 321 22.23 -8.63 9.07
N LYS A 322 23.26 -7.87 8.69
CA LYS A 322 24.57 -8.38 8.27
C LYS A 322 25.41 -8.86 9.46
N ASP A 323 25.11 -8.40 10.68
CA ASP A 323 25.70 -8.92 11.92
C ASP A 323 25.16 -10.33 12.22
N ILE A 324 25.94 -11.33 11.82
CA ILE A 324 25.59 -12.75 11.96
C ILE A 324 25.33 -13.15 13.41
N LEU A 325 26.10 -12.59 14.36
CA LEU A 325 25.99 -12.97 15.76
C LEU A 325 24.68 -12.45 16.34
N ARG A 326 24.40 -11.15 16.19
CA ARG A 326 23.17 -10.54 16.70
C ARG A 326 21.92 -11.12 16.03
N ARG A 327 22.01 -11.43 14.73
CA ARG A 327 20.93 -12.11 14.00
C ARG A 327 20.59 -13.46 14.61
N ARG A 328 21.59 -14.33 14.80
CA ARG A 328 21.40 -15.68 15.37
C ARG A 328 20.85 -15.59 16.79
N THR A 329 21.44 -14.73 17.61
CA THR A 329 20.95 -14.49 18.98
C THR A 329 19.48 -14.06 18.97
N ALA A 330 19.06 -13.13 18.11
CA ALA A 330 17.67 -12.70 18.04
C ALA A 330 16.71 -13.83 17.62
N ILE A 331 17.12 -14.67 16.66
CA ILE A 331 16.35 -15.85 16.21
C ILE A 331 16.17 -16.84 17.36
N ASP A 332 17.25 -17.16 18.08
CA ASP A 332 17.26 -18.11 19.18
C ASP A 332 16.47 -17.57 20.39
N ASP A 333 16.71 -16.31 20.78
CA ASP A 333 16.04 -15.66 21.91
C ASP A 333 14.52 -15.57 21.66
N PHE A 334 14.09 -15.18 20.46
CA PHE A 334 12.67 -15.12 20.13
C PHE A 334 12.03 -16.51 20.17
N TYR A 335 12.72 -17.53 19.65
CA TYR A 335 12.23 -18.91 19.72
C TYR A 335 12.12 -19.37 21.18
N GLN A 336 13.16 -19.19 22.00
CA GLN A 336 13.16 -19.61 23.40
C GLN A 336 12.05 -18.92 24.20
N GLN A 337 11.86 -17.62 23.99
CA GLN A 337 10.81 -16.85 24.66
C GLN A 337 9.40 -17.36 24.28
N TRP A 338 9.18 -17.75 23.03
CA TRP A 338 7.85 -18.04 22.48
C TRP A 338 7.63 -19.50 22.10
N ALA A 339 8.50 -20.42 22.51
CA ALA A 339 8.49 -21.83 22.11
C ALA A 339 7.17 -22.57 22.39
N GLN A 340 6.39 -22.09 23.37
CA GLN A 340 5.10 -22.66 23.77
C GLN A 340 3.89 -21.94 23.16
N ASN A 341 4.10 -20.96 22.28
CA ASN A 341 3.03 -20.20 21.63
C ASN A 341 3.06 -20.42 20.11
N ASP A 342 2.22 -21.34 19.64
CA ASP A 342 2.19 -21.73 18.23
C ASP A 342 1.96 -20.57 17.27
N LEU A 343 1.05 -19.63 17.60
CA LEU A 343 0.73 -18.49 16.74
C LEU A 343 1.89 -17.49 16.64
N VAL A 344 2.66 -17.34 17.72
CA VAL A 344 3.86 -16.48 17.70
C VAL A 344 4.98 -17.16 16.92
N LEU A 345 5.12 -18.48 17.03
CA LEU A 345 6.07 -19.24 16.23
C LEU A 345 5.76 -19.19 14.72
N ASP A 346 4.49 -19.06 14.32
CA ASP A 346 4.16 -18.82 12.91
C ASP A 346 4.83 -17.53 12.40
N LYS A 347 4.87 -16.47 13.22
CA LYS A 347 5.57 -15.22 12.87
C LYS A 347 7.08 -15.40 12.83
N TRP A 348 7.62 -16.21 13.74
CA TRP A 348 9.05 -16.56 13.75
C TRP A 348 9.48 -17.29 12.48
N PHE A 349 8.67 -18.25 11.98
CA PHE A 349 8.91 -18.89 10.69
C PHE A 349 8.77 -17.90 9.54
N ALA A 350 7.69 -17.11 9.52
CA ALA A 350 7.39 -16.20 8.42
C ALA A 350 8.48 -15.14 8.22
N ILE A 351 8.97 -14.54 9.31
CA ILE A 351 10.00 -13.50 9.24
C ILE A 351 11.33 -14.05 8.70
N GLN A 352 11.69 -15.28 9.06
CA GLN A 352 12.88 -15.93 8.50
C GLN A 352 12.68 -16.28 7.02
N ALA A 353 11.52 -16.83 6.66
CA ALA A 353 11.19 -17.20 5.28
C ALA A 353 11.11 -16.00 4.33
N SER A 354 10.69 -14.84 4.84
CA SER A 354 10.58 -13.57 4.09
C SER A 354 11.84 -12.70 4.16
N SER A 355 12.94 -13.21 4.70
CA SER A 355 14.22 -12.48 4.78
C SER A 355 14.75 -12.14 3.38
N ASP A 356 15.25 -10.92 3.19
CA ASP A 356 15.82 -10.46 1.91
C ASP A 356 17.31 -10.83 1.72
N ARG A 357 17.89 -11.49 2.73
CA ARG A 357 19.23 -12.09 2.64
C ARG A 357 19.32 -13.09 1.47
N PRO A 358 20.52 -13.28 0.90
CA PRO A 358 20.73 -14.34 -0.09
C PRO A 358 20.60 -15.73 0.54
N ASN A 359 20.28 -16.73 -0.29
CA ASN A 359 20.25 -18.16 0.05
C ASN A 359 19.25 -18.53 1.17
N VAL A 360 18.17 -17.76 1.35
CA VAL A 360 17.17 -18.02 2.41
C VAL A 360 16.45 -19.37 2.24
N LEU A 361 16.39 -19.92 1.02
CA LEU A 361 15.83 -21.24 0.78
C LEU A 361 16.55 -22.35 1.56
N GLU A 362 17.87 -22.24 1.78
CA GLU A 362 18.62 -23.19 2.60
C GLU A 362 18.15 -23.17 4.06
N GLU A 363 17.89 -21.97 4.60
CA GLU A 363 17.35 -21.79 5.94
C GLU A 363 15.91 -22.31 6.04
N VAL A 364 15.09 -22.10 5.00
CA VAL A 364 13.73 -22.66 4.93
C VAL A 364 13.76 -24.19 4.98
N HIS A 365 14.66 -24.85 4.25
CA HIS A 365 14.82 -26.31 4.32
C HIS A 365 15.24 -26.81 5.71
N LEU A 366 16.05 -26.04 6.45
CA LEU A 366 16.40 -26.36 7.84
C LEU A 366 15.19 -26.18 8.76
N LEU A 367 14.43 -25.10 8.60
CA LEU A 367 13.23 -24.81 9.37
C LEU A 367 12.11 -25.85 9.15
N MET A 368 12.03 -26.46 7.96
CA MET A 368 11.10 -27.56 7.71
C MET A 368 11.41 -28.83 8.53
N LYS A 369 12.64 -28.96 9.03
CA LYS A 369 13.05 -30.06 9.91
C LYS A 369 12.97 -29.68 11.39
N HIS A 370 12.60 -28.43 11.69
CA HIS A 370 12.53 -27.93 13.05
C HIS A 370 11.38 -28.62 13.82
N PRO A 371 11.56 -28.99 15.10
CA PRO A 371 10.54 -29.72 15.86
C PRO A 371 9.21 -28.96 16.02
N ALA A 372 9.24 -27.62 15.94
CA ALA A 372 8.04 -26.79 15.96
C ALA A 372 7.34 -26.64 14.60
N PHE A 373 7.87 -27.26 13.53
CA PHE A 373 7.26 -27.26 12.21
C PHE A 373 6.56 -28.59 11.92
N SER A 374 5.36 -28.50 11.34
CA SER A 374 4.67 -29.65 10.78
C SER A 374 3.89 -29.22 9.55
N ILE A 375 4.17 -29.81 8.40
CA ILE A 375 3.46 -29.51 7.14
C ILE A 375 1.96 -29.88 7.22
N LYS A 376 1.58 -30.79 8.12
CA LYS A 376 0.18 -31.16 8.36
C LYS A 376 -0.63 -30.05 9.05
N ASN A 377 0.03 -29.05 9.63
CA ASN A 377 -0.63 -27.88 10.18
C ASN A 377 -0.65 -26.78 9.10
N PRO A 378 -1.84 -26.39 8.57
CA PRO A 378 -1.94 -25.39 7.51
C PRO A 378 -1.32 -24.04 7.90
N ASN A 379 -1.38 -23.64 9.17
CA ASN A 379 -0.77 -22.40 9.63
C ASN A 379 0.75 -22.45 9.51
N LYS A 380 1.37 -23.58 9.89
CA LYS A 380 2.83 -23.79 9.77
C LYS A 380 3.27 -23.86 8.31
N ALA A 381 2.53 -24.58 7.48
CA ALA A 381 2.79 -24.64 6.03
C ALA A 381 2.71 -23.24 5.41
N ARG A 382 1.66 -22.47 5.72
CA ARG A 382 1.52 -21.09 5.23
C ARG A 382 2.62 -20.17 5.78
N SER A 383 2.96 -20.30 7.06
CA SER A 383 3.92 -19.41 7.72
C SER A 383 5.36 -19.64 7.30
N LEU A 384 5.73 -20.84 6.83
CA LEU A 384 7.08 -21.11 6.33
C LEU A 384 7.12 -21.14 4.80
N ILE A 385 6.40 -22.08 4.19
CA ILE A 385 6.43 -22.32 2.74
C ILE A 385 5.71 -21.18 2.01
N GLY A 386 4.50 -20.85 2.44
CA GLY A 386 3.72 -19.76 1.85
C GLY A 386 4.43 -18.41 1.96
N ALA A 387 5.02 -18.11 3.12
CA ALA A 387 5.79 -16.89 3.34
C ALA A 387 7.03 -16.80 2.42
N PHE A 388 7.77 -17.90 2.23
CA PHE A 388 8.87 -17.93 1.27
C PHE A 388 8.38 -17.65 -0.17
N CYS A 389 7.33 -18.33 -0.62
CA CYS A 389 6.86 -18.21 -2.01
C CYS A 389 6.19 -16.85 -2.32
N MET A 390 5.45 -16.27 -1.37
CA MET A 390 4.67 -15.05 -1.62
C MET A 390 5.36 -13.77 -1.13
N ALA A 391 6.21 -13.85 -0.11
CA ALA A 391 6.81 -12.67 0.52
C ALA A 391 8.33 -12.58 0.36
N ASN A 392 8.95 -13.49 -0.39
CA ASN A 392 10.37 -13.46 -0.71
C ASN A 392 10.64 -13.56 -2.22
N PRO A 393 10.18 -12.58 -3.03
CA PRO A 393 10.33 -12.64 -4.48
C PRO A 393 11.79 -12.80 -4.91
N ARG A 394 12.74 -12.16 -4.21
CA ARG A 394 14.18 -12.26 -4.45
C ARG A 394 14.68 -13.71 -4.45
N ASN A 395 14.32 -14.50 -3.45
CA ASN A 395 14.80 -15.88 -3.32
C ASN A 395 13.87 -16.90 -4.00
N PHE A 396 12.56 -16.62 -4.09
CA PHE A 396 11.61 -17.49 -4.77
C PHE A 396 11.84 -17.52 -6.28
N HIS A 397 12.07 -16.35 -6.90
CA HIS A 397 12.38 -16.21 -8.32
C HIS A 397 13.90 -16.23 -8.60
N ALA A 398 14.69 -16.94 -7.77
CA ALA A 398 16.12 -17.10 -8.01
C ALA A 398 16.38 -17.65 -9.42
N LEU A 399 17.42 -17.13 -10.10
CA LEU A 399 17.72 -17.43 -11.51
C LEU A 399 17.99 -18.92 -11.79
N ASP A 400 18.39 -19.67 -10.77
CA ASP A 400 18.61 -21.11 -10.86
C ASP A 400 17.30 -21.92 -10.82
N GLY A 401 16.15 -21.27 -10.64
CA GLY A 401 14.81 -21.87 -10.55
C GLY A 401 14.58 -22.70 -9.29
N SER A 402 15.43 -22.56 -8.26
CA SER A 402 15.35 -23.35 -7.03
C SER A 402 14.03 -23.14 -6.28
N GLY A 403 13.53 -21.91 -6.18
CA GLY A 403 12.27 -21.62 -5.51
C GLY A 403 11.05 -22.27 -6.17
N TYR A 404 11.02 -22.38 -7.50
CA TYR A 404 9.93 -23.07 -8.21
C TYR A 404 9.97 -24.59 -8.00
N ARG A 405 11.17 -25.19 -8.04
CA ARG A 405 11.34 -26.62 -7.74
C ARG A 405 10.90 -26.92 -6.32
N PHE A 406 11.30 -26.08 -5.38
CA PHE A 406 10.87 -26.18 -3.99
C PHE A 406 9.34 -26.14 -3.87
N LEU A 407 8.66 -25.13 -4.43
CA LEU A 407 7.21 -25.04 -4.37
C LEU A 407 6.52 -26.25 -4.99
N ARG A 408 7.01 -26.75 -6.13
CA ARG A 408 6.47 -27.97 -6.76
C ARG A 408 6.54 -29.17 -5.81
N GLU A 409 7.67 -29.39 -5.15
CA GLU A 409 7.83 -30.48 -4.18
C GLU A 409 6.86 -30.34 -3.00
N GLN A 410 6.65 -29.11 -2.51
CA GLN A 410 5.72 -28.87 -1.42
C GLN A 410 4.27 -29.08 -1.85
N LEU A 411 3.89 -28.65 -3.06
CA LEU A 411 2.56 -28.89 -3.60
C LEU A 411 2.27 -30.38 -3.73
N LEU A 412 3.21 -31.19 -4.23
CA LEU A 412 3.08 -32.64 -4.30
C LEU A 412 2.96 -33.33 -2.93
N THR A 413 3.42 -32.67 -1.87
CA THR A 413 3.30 -33.20 -0.50
C THR A 413 1.97 -32.79 0.15
N LEU A 414 1.37 -31.69 -0.32
CA LEU A 414 0.12 -31.13 0.20
C LEU A 414 -1.12 -31.65 -0.52
N ASP A 415 -1.01 -31.97 -1.81
CA ASP A 415 -1.99 -32.72 -2.60
C ASP A 415 -2.08 -34.17 -2.11
#